data_AF-A0A972II59-F1
#
_entry.id   AF-A0A972II59-F1
#
_cell.length_a   1.000
_cell.length_b   1.000
_cell.length_c   1.000
_cell.angle_alpha   90.00
_cell.angle_beta   90.00
_cell.angle_gamma   90.00
#
_symmetry.space_group_name_H-M   'P 1'
#
loop_
_entity.id
_entity.type
_entity.pdbx_description
1 polymer ?
#
loop_
_entity_poly.entity_id
_entity_poly.type
_entity_poly.pdbx_seq_one_letter_code
_entity_poly.pdbx_strand_id
1 'polypeptide(L)'
;MAQELTSAERAQVGAHLASCAACRRALASLRWLQEILADAPAPPIPGGFADRIVARARTQQAATARSNRASRFEQSAWKTILFSAARAAALAAGLLLGLLMGRDTWRASPVAAAQQTDLLAAAGLAPLAEWGGDSLAQSYIRLTLAGER
;
A
#
# COMPACT_ATOMS: atom_id res chain seq x y z
N MET A 1 13.90 -14.13 -43.68
CA MET A 1 12.64 -13.75 -42.98
C MET A 1 11.65 -13.30 -44.03
N ALA A 2 10.72 -14.15 -44.47
CA ALA A 2 9.82 -13.82 -45.59
C ALA A 2 8.51 -14.62 -45.55
N GLN A 3 7.91 -14.81 -44.37
CA GLN A 3 6.69 -15.60 -44.23
C GLN A 3 5.64 -14.95 -43.31
N GLU A 4 5.48 -13.63 -43.40
CA GLU A 4 4.44 -12.90 -42.65
C GLU A 4 3.04 -13.07 -43.26
N LEU A 5 2.92 -13.56 -44.50
CA LEU A 5 1.65 -13.77 -45.19
C LEU A 5 1.17 -15.22 -45.10
N THR A 6 -0.13 -15.39 -44.79
CA THR A 6 -0.81 -16.68 -44.91
C THR A 6 -0.85 -17.17 -46.35
N SER A 7 -1.17 -18.45 -46.56
CA SER A 7 -1.25 -19.04 -47.92
C SER A 7 -2.34 -18.39 -48.77
N ALA A 8 -3.48 -18.06 -48.18
CA ALA A 8 -4.60 -17.41 -48.85
C ALA A 8 -4.25 -15.99 -49.32
N GLU A 9 -3.62 -15.20 -48.45
CA GLU A 9 -3.20 -13.83 -48.79
C GLU A 9 -2.15 -13.82 -49.90
N ARG A 10 -1.21 -14.77 -49.89
CA ARG A 10 -0.22 -14.93 -50.97
C ARG A 10 -0.88 -15.24 -52.32
N ALA A 11 -1.90 -16.09 -52.33
CA ALA A 11 -2.65 -16.39 -53.56
C ALA A 11 -3.39 -15.16 -54.08
N GLN A 12 -4.04 -14.39 -53.19
CA GLN A 12 -4.77 -13.17 -53.56
C GLN A 12 -3.83 -12.09 -54.12
N VAL A 13 -2.69 -11.85 -53.46
CA VAL A 13 -1.67 -10.90 -53.93
C VAL A 13 -1.09 -11.37 -55.26
N GLY A 14 -0.80 -12.67 -55.40
CA GLY A 14 -0.33 -13.27 -56.66
C GLY A 14 -1.31 -13.06 -57.83
N ALA A 15 -2.61 -13.28 -57.59
CA ALA A 15 -3.65 -13.04 -58.60
C ALA A 15 -3.73 -11.57 -59.01
N HIS A 16 -3.64 -10.64 -58.05
CA HIS A 16 -3.62 -9.21 -58.35
C HIS A 16 -2.37 -8.78 -59.13
N LEU A 17 -1.21 -9.33 -58.79
CA LEU A 17 0.03 -9.06 -59.53
C LEU A 17 -0.02 -9.63 -60.95
N ALA A 18 -0.75 -10.71 -61.20
CA ALA A 18 -0.95 -11.22 -62.57
C ALA A 18 -1.77 -10.24 -63.43
N SER A 19 -2.80 -9.60 -62.86
CA SER A 19 -3.68 -8.69 -63.61
C SER A 19 -3.18 -7.23 -63.67
N CYS A 20 -2.40 -6.76 -62.68
CA CYS A 20 -1.99 -5.35 -62.59
C CYS A 20 -0.50 -5.11 -62.91
N ALA A 21 -0.22 -4.49 -64.05
CA ALA A 21 1.15 -4.16 -64.47
C ALA A 21 1.82 -3.05 -63.63
N ALA A 22 1.04 -2.15 -63.04
CA ALA A 22 1.58 -1.10 -62.16
C ALA A 22 2.13 -1.69 -60.87
N CYS A 23 1.37 -2.60 -60.24
CA CYS A 23 1.80 -3.28 -59.02
C CYS A 23 3.01 -4.19 -59.24
N ARG A 24 3.13 -4.84 -60.40
CA ARG A 24 4.35 -5.59 -60.75
C ARG A 24 5.59 -4.69 -60.82
N ARG A 25 5.48 -3.53 -61.45
CA ARG A 25 6.60 -2.56 -61.54
C ARG A 25 6.98 -2.02 -60.17
N ALA A 26 6.00 -1.69 -59.32
CA ALA A 26 6.25 -1.25 -57.96
C ALA A 26 6.96 -2.33 -57.13
N LEU A 27 6.52 -3.59 -57.22
CA LEU A 27 7.16 -4.72 -56.54
C LEU A 27 8.59 -4.95 -57.03
N ALA A 28 8.83 -4.86 -58.35
CA ALA A 28 10.18 -4.98 -58.91
C ALA A 28 11.12 -3.87 -58.39
N SER A 29 10.64 -2.63 -58.30
CA SER A 29 11.39 -1.50 -57.73
C SER A 29 11.76 -1.74 -56.26
N LEU A 30 10.81 -2.23 -55.46
CA LEU A 30 11.05 -2.57 -54.06
C LEU A 30 12.08 -3.68 -53.89
N ARG A 31 12.00 -4.73 -54.74
CA ARG A 31 12.98 -5.83 -54.73
C ARG A 31 14.37 -5.38 -55.10
N TRP A 32 14.48 -4.54 -56.13
CA TRP A 32 15.75 -3.94 -56.52
C TRP A 32 16.37 -3.11 -55.40
N LEU A 33 15.57 -2.29 -54.70
CA LEU A 33 16.05 -1.55 -53.54
C LEU A 33 16.50 -2.48 -52.42
N GLN A 34 15.75 -3.56 -52.17
CA GLN A 34 16.12 -4.56 -51.17
C GLN A 34 17.46 -5.24 -51.49
N GLU A 35 17.71 -5.54 -52.77
CA GLU A 35 18.99 -6.10 -53.23
C GLU A 35 20.15 -5.12 -52.99
N ILE A 36 19.98 -3.84 -53.31
CA ILE A 36 20.99 -2.81 -53.04
C ILE A 36 21.30 -2.71 -51.55
N LEU A 37 20.26 -2.70 -50.71
CA LEU A 37 20.44 -2.59 -49.26
C LEU A 37 21.04 -3.86 -48.66
N ALA A 38 20.78 -5.03 -49.25
CA ALA A 38 21.36 -6.29 -48.80
C ALA A 38 22.86 -6.39 -49.13
N ASP A 39 23.29 -5.79 -50.24
CA ASP A 39 24.71 -5.73 -50.65
C ASP A 39 25.49 -4.62 -49.94
N ALA A 40 24.79 -3.65 -49.34
CA ALA A 40 25.43 -2.56 -48.62
C ALA A 40 26.16 -3.07 -47.36
N PRO A 41 27.48 -2.81 -47.21
CA PRO A 41 28.21 -3.23 -46.03
C PRO A 41 27.68 -2.50 -44.80
N ALA A 42 27.44 -3.25 -43.72
CA ALA A 42 27.09 -2.66 -42.44
C ALA A 42 28.24 -1.74 -41.96
N PRO A 43 27.97 -0.49 -41.58
CA PRO A 43 29.01 0.39 -41.07
C PRO A 43 29.60 -0.19 -39.77
N PRO A 44 30.92 -0.03 -39.54
CA PRO A 44 31.54 -0.54 -38.33
C PRO A 44 30.94 0.16 -37.11
N ILE A 45 30.68 -0.61 -36.05
CA ILE A 45 30.19 -0.07 -34.79
C ILE A 45 31.33 0.76 -34.17
N PRO A 46 31.12 2.06 -33.86
CA PRO A 46 32.15 2.87 -33.24
C PRO A 46 32.60 2.28 -31.90
N GLY A 47 33.90 2.32 -31.62
CA GLY A 47 34.46 1.85 -30.35
C GLY A 47 33.75 2.47 -29.14
N GLY A 48 33.46 1.65 -28.12
CA GLY A 48 32.79 2.07 -26.89
C GLY A 48 31.33 2.53 -27.06
N PHE A 49 30.66 2.22 -28.19
CA PHE A 49 29.25 2.57 -28.38
C PHE A 49 28.36 1.97 -27.28
N ALA A 50 28.49 0.67 -27.01
CA ALA A 50 27.74 0.00 -25.96
C ALA A 50 27.98 0.64 -24.57
N ASP A 51 29.24 0.92 -24.25
CA ASP A 51 29.61 1.56 -22.97
C ASP A 51 29.00 2.95 -22.82
N ARG A 52 28.98 3.76 -23.88
CA ARG A 52 28.33 5.07 -23.87
C ARG A 52 26.82 4.97 -23.67
N ILE A 53 26.16 4.01 -24.32
CA ILE A 53 24.72 3.79 -24.17
C ILE A 53 24.40 3.32 -22.74
N VAL A 54 25.16 2.35 -22.20
CA VAL A 54 24.98 1.86 -20.83
C VAL A 54 25.27 2.96 -19.81
N ALA A 55 26.33 3.75 -19.99
CA ALA A 55 26.63 4.87 -19.14
C ALA A 55 25.49 5.90 -19.14
N ARG A 56 24.95 6.25 -20.31
CA ARG A 56 23.80 7.17 -20.43
C ARG A 56 22.53 6.61 -19.81
N ALA A 57 22.27 5.32 -19.96
CA ALA A 57 21.12 4.67 -19.32
C ALA A 57 21.24 4.72 -17.78
N ARG A 58 22.43 4.44 -17.24
CA ARG A 58 22.69 4.51 -15.80
C ARG A 58 22.53 5.92 -15.25
N THR A 59 23.02 6.94 -15.96
CA THR A 59 22.87 8.33 -15.50
C THR A 59 21.41 8.78 -15.51
N GLN A 60 20.63 8.39 -16.53
CA GLN A 60 19.19 8.66 -16.57
C GLN A 60 18.44 7.98 -15.43
N GLN A 61 18.73 6.70 -15.15
CA GLN A 61 18.14 5.97 -14.03
C GLN A 61 18.51 6.58 -12.67
N ALA A 62 19.77 7.02 -12.51
CA ALA A 62 20.21 7.68 -11.29
C ALA A 62 19.52 9.04 -11.08
N ALA A 63 19.34 9.82 -12.16
CA ALA A 63 18.65 11.11 -12.11
C ALA A 63 17.16 10.96 -11.73
N THR A 64 16.46 10.00 -12.33
CA THR A 64 15.06 9.72 -11.99
C THR A 64 14.90 9.18 -10.57
N ALA A 65 15.80 8.28 -10.14
CA ALA A 65 15.80 7.76 -8.77
C ALA A 65 16.05 8.85 -7.72
N ARG A 66 16.92 9.83 -8.01
CA ARG A 66 17.21 10.96 -7.10
C ARG A 66 16.02 11.91 -6.99
N SER A 67 15.42 12.29 -8.11
CA SER A 67 14.22 13.14 -8.14
C SER A 67 13.06 12.50 -7.36
N ASN A 68 12.83 11.21 -7.57
CA ASN A 68 11.73 10.48 -6.93
C ASN A 68 11.98 10.18 -5.44
N ARG A 69 13.24 10.28 -4.97
CA ARG A 69 13.59 10.20 -3.54
C ARG A 69 13.35 11.53 -2.85
N ALA A 70 13.70 12.65 -3.49
CA ALA A 70 13.43 13.98 -2.96
C ALA A 70 11.92 14.23 -2.82
N SER A 71 11.14 13.92 -3.85
CA SER A 71 9.67 14.12 -3.83
C SER A 71 8.98 13.27 -2.77
N ARG A 72 9.39 12.01 -2.60
CA ARG A 72 8.82 11.13 -1.56
C ARG A 72 9.16 11.61 -0.15
N PHE A 73 10.35 12.16 0.07
CA PHE A 73 10.74 12.67 1.37
C PHE A 73 9.92 13.89 1.75
N GLU A 74 9.74 14.85 0.84
CA GLU A 74 8.90 16.02 1.07
C GLU A 74 7.44 15.61 1.31
N GLN A 75 6.86 14.75 0.48
CA GLN A 75 5.49 14.29 0.68
C GLN A 75 5.30 13.55 2.01
N SER A 76 6.29 12.76 2.44
CA SER A 76 6.25 12.05 3.71
C SER A 76 6.35 13.02 4.89
N ALA A 77 7.25 14.01 4.83
CA ALA A 77 7.42 14.99 5.90
C ALA A 77 6.14 15.82 6.11
N TRP A 78 5.52 16.28 5.03
CA TRP A 78 4.27 17.05 5.08
C TRP A 78 3.09 16.21 5.60
N LYS A 79 2.99 14.93 5.19
CA LYS A 79 1.97 14.02 5.74
C LYS A 79 2.18 13.78 7.24
N THR A 80 3.41 13.56 7.71
CA THR A 80 3.67 13.36 9.14
C THR A 80 3.28 14.57 9.98
N ILE A 81 3.52 15.79 9.49
CA ILE A 81 3.12 17.04 10.17
C ILE A 81 1.59 17.21 10.18
N LEU A 82 0.90 16.87 9.09
CA LEU A 82 -0.57 16.94 9.05
C LEU A 82 -1.24 15.90 9.96
N PHE A 83 -0.72 14.67 9.97
CA PHE A 83 -1.24 13.60 10.81
C PHE A 83 -0.94 13.79 12.29
N SER A 84 0.18 14.43 12.65
CA SER A 84 0.48 14.72 14.05
C SER A 84 -0.51 15.72 14.65
N ALA A 85 -0.88 16.76 13.92
CA ALA A 85 -1.92 17.72 14.32
C ALA A 85 -3.29 17.03 14.49
N ALA A 86 -3.66 16.14 13.56
CA ALA A 86 -4.92 15.39 13.64
C ALA A 86 -4.96 14.42 14.84
N ARG A 87 -3.85 13.73 15.15
CA ARG A 87 -3.77 12.82 16.30
C ARG A 87 -3.86 13.57 17.63
N ALA A 88 -3.21 14.73 17.74
CA ALA A 88 -3.32 15.56 18.94
C ALA A 88 -4.76 16.04 19.17
N ALA A 89 -5.45 16.47 18.11
CA ALA A 89 -6.86 16.87 18.19
C ALA A 89 -7.78 15.70 18.58
N ALA A 90 -7.57 14.51 18.01
CA ALA A 90 -8.36 13.32 18.36
C ALA A 90 -8.18 12.90 19.82
N LEU A 91 -6.95 12.93 20.34
CA LEU A 91 -6.67 12.65 21.75
C LEU A 91 -7.31 13.71 22.66
N ALA A 92 -7.19 15.00 22.33
CA ALA A 92 -7.81 16.07 23.10
C ALA A 92 -9.35 15.96 23.12
N ALA A 93 -9.97 15.68 21.97
CA ALA A 93 -11.41 15.47 21.85
C ALA A 93 -11.87 14.24 22.66
N GLY A 94 -11.17 13.11 22.55
CA GLY A 94 -11.47 11.90 23.33
C GLY A 94 -11.30 12.12 24.84
N LEU A 95 -10.26 12.84 25.26
CA LEU A 95 -10.02 13.18 26.67
C LEU A 95 -11.12 14.09 27.22
N LEU A 96 -11.54 15.11 26.45
CA LEU A 96 -12.65 16.01 26.80
C LEU A 96 -13.98 15.27 26.91
N LEU A 97 -14.28 14.39 25.96
CA LEU A 97 -15.51 13.58 25.97
C LEU A 97 -15.53 12.64 27.18
N GLY A 98 -14.40 11.99 27.48
CA GLY A 98 -14.23 11.16 28.66
C GLY A 98 -14.38 11.94 29.97
N LEU A 99 -13.85 13.17 30.05
CA LEU A 99 -14.02 14.03 31.23
C LEU A 99 -15.47 14.50 31.42
N LEU A 100 -16.18 14.81 30.32
CA LEU A 100 -17.59 15.20 30.38
C LEU A 100 -18.44 14.04 30.92
N MET A 101 -18.33 12.87 30.29
CA MET A 101 -19.06 11.67 30.71
C MET A 101 -18.69 11.26 32.14
N GLY A 102 -17.42 11.34 32.52
CA GLY A 102 -16.99 11.07 33.89
C GLY A 102 -17.54 12.05 34.92
N ARG A 103 -17.76 13.33 34.56
CA ARG A 103 -18.38 14.31 35.47
C ARG A 103 -19.87 14.07 35.65
N ASP A 104 -20.58 13.70 34.58
CA ASP A 104 -22.01 13.44 34.64
C ASP A 104 -22.30 12.14 35.41
N THR A 105 -21.48 11.10 35.24
CA THR A 105 -21.62 9.86 36.02
C THR A 105 -21.32 10.06 37.51
N TRP A 106 -20.33 10.91 37.85
CA TRP A 106 -20.02 11.24 39.24
C TRP A 106 -21.07 12.16 39.89
N ARG A 107 -21.76 13.01 39.11
CA ARG A 107 -22.85 13.83 39.63
C ARG A 107 -24.19 13.10 39.67
N ALA A 108 -24.36 12.04 38.88
CA ALA A 108 -25.61 11.30 38.74
C ALA A 108 -25.57 9.88 39.34
N SER A 109 -24.89 9.66 40.47
CA SER A 109 -25.01 8.37 41.15
C SER A 109 -25.29 8.47 42.66
N PRO A 110 -26.58 8.36 43.04
CA PRO A 110 -27.03 7.51 44.13
C PRO A 110 -27.64 6.18 43.61
N VAL A 111 -27.68 5.93 42.30
CA VAL A 111 -28.43 4.80 41.71
C VAL A 111 -27.58 3.54 41.49
N ALA A 112 -26.25 3.61 41.54
CA ALA A 112 -25.41 2.40 41.51
C ALA A 112 -25.48 1.59 42.82
N ALA A 113 -25.78 2.23 43.96
CA ALA A 113 -25.94 1.54 45.23
C ALA A 113 -27.33 0.88 45.37
N ALA A 114 -28.39 1.50 44.84
CA ALA A 114 -29.77 1.02 44.99
C ALA A 114 -30.12 -0.17 44.08
N GLN A 115 -29.55 -0.26 42.86
CA GLN A 115 -29.78 -1.40 41.96
C GLN A 115 -29.03 -2.67 42.38
N GLN A 116 -27.89 -2.50 43.06
CA GLN A 116 -27.11 -3.63 43.55
C GLN A 116 -27.79 -4.31 44.75
N THR A 117 -28.45 -3.54 45.62
CA THR A 117 -29.25 -4.08 46.74
C THR A 117 -30.52 -4.80 46.27
N ASP A 118 -31.15 -4.34 45.18
CA ASP A 118 -32.37 -4.95 44.66
C ASP A 118 -32.09 -6.28 43.94
N LEU A 119 -30.95 -6.37 43.22
CA LEU A 119 -30.46 -7.62 42.64
C LEU A 119 -29.99 -8.63 43.69
N LEU A 120 -29.36 -8.19 44.79
CA LEU A 120 -28.94 -9.08 45.88
C LEU A 120 -30.13 -9.53 46.75
N ALA A 121 -31.15 -8.69 46.92
CA ALA A 121 -32.40 -9.05 47.60
C ALA A 121 -33.24 -10.01 46.76
N ALA A 122 -33.38 -9.76 45.45
CA ALA A 122 -34.08 -10.65 44.51
C ALA A 122 -33.38 -12.00 44.33
N ALA A 123 -32.05 -12.05 44.47
CA ALA A 123 -31.27 -13.29 44.42
C ALA A 123 -31.21 -14.04 45.78
N GLY A 124 -31.79 -13.50 46.86
CA GLY A 124 -31.76 -14.12 48.19
C GLY A 124 -30.39 -14.15 48.86
N LEU A 125 -29.43 -13.35 48.38
CA LEU A 125 -28.03 -13.32 48.85
C LEU A 125 -27.78 -12.20 49.89
N ALA A 126 -28.84 -11.52 50.34
CA ALA A 126 -28.78 -10.48 51.37
C ALA A 126 -28.01 -10.89 52.66
N PRO A 127 -28.07 -12.14 53.16
CA PRO A 127 -27.31 -12.56 54.34
C PRO A 127 -25.78 -12.57 54.15
N LEU A 128 -25.28 -12.57 52.91
CA LEU A 128 -23.84 -12.59 52.61
C LEU A 128 -23.23 -11.19 52.52
N ALA A 129 -24.05 -10.15 52.36
CA ALA A 129 -23.61 -8.75 52.30
C ALA A 129 -23.17 -8.23 53.68
N GLU A 130 -23.77 -8.77 54.76
CA GLU A 130 -23.44 -8.38 56.14
C GLU A 130 -22.24 -9.14 56.73
N TRP A 131 -21.72 -10.16 56.02
CA TRP A 131 -20.63 -11.03 56.50
C TRP A 131 -19.39 -11.07 55.58
N GLY A 132 -19.18 -10.02 54.77
CA GLY A 132 -18.13 -9.96 53.74
C GLY A 132 -17.09 -8.84 53.88
N GLY A 133 -17.06 -8.13 55.01
CA GLY A 133 -16.20 -6.94 55.18
C GLY A 133 -14.75 -7.23 55.60
N ASP A 134 -14.52 -8.13 56.57
CA ASP A 134 -13.25 -8.08 57.33
C ASP A 134 -12.41 -9.39 57.36
N SER A 135 -12.95 -10.56 56.99
CA SER A 135 -12.21 -11.83 57.18
C SER A 135 -11.31 -12.23 55.99
N LEU A 136 -11.72 -11.95 54.75
CA LEU A 136 -10.97 -12.31 53.54
C LEU A 136 -9.75 -11.40 53.32
N ALA A 137 -9.91 -10.11 53.56
CA ALA A 137 -8.80 -9.15 53.51
C ALA A 137 -7.73 -9.47 54.57
N GLN A 138 -8.14 -9.81 55.80
CA GLN A 138 -7.21 -10.19 56.87
C GLN A 138 -6.49 -11.53 56.61
N SER A 139 -7.15 -12.51 55.99
CA SER A 139 -6.51 -13.80 55.69
C SER A 139 -5.49 -13.70 54.55
N TYR A 140 -5.74 -12.85 53.54
CA TYR A 140 -4.74 -12.56 52.50
C TYR A 140 -3.51 -11.84 53.05
N ILE A 141 -3.71 -10.87 53.95
CA ILE A 141 -2.62 -10.14 54.62
C ILE A 141 -1.78 -11.09 55.50
N ARG A 142 -2.40 -12.05 56.20
CA ARG A 142 -1.64 -13.04 56.99
C ARG A 142 -0.83 -14.01 56.13
N LEU A 143 -1.36 -14.44 54.97
CA LEU A 143 -0.64 -15.37 54.08
C LEU A 143 0.56 -14.72 53.42
N THR A 144 0.46 -13.44 53.07
CA THR A 144 1.56 -12.70 52.43
C THR A 144 2.67 -12.33 53.42
N LEU A 145 2.33 -12.02 54.68
CA LEU A 145 3.33 -11.73 55.72
C LEU A 145 4.01 -12.97 56.31
N ALA A 146 3.41 -14.17 56.20
CA ALA A 146 4.00 -15.42 56.68
C ALA A 146 4.99 -16.07 55.69
N GLY A 147 5.09 -15.56 54.46
CA GLY A 147 5.95 -16.11 53.40
C GLY A 147 7.38 -15.57 53.34
N GLU A 148 7.75 -14.60 54.19
CA GLU A 148 9.11 -13.99 54.21
C GLU A 148 9.88 -14.30 55.51
N ARG A 149 10.00 -15.58 55.88
CA ARG A 149 11.06 -16.06 56.79
C ARG A 149 11.60 -17.42 56.37
#